data_AF-A0A7C5LQJ7-F1
#
_entry.id   AF-A0A7C5LQJ7-F1
#
_cell.length_a   1.000
_cell.length_b   1.000
_cell.length_c   1.000
_cell.angle_alpha   90.00
_cell.angle_beta   90.00
_cell.angle_gamma   90.00
#
_symmetry.space_group_name_H-M   'P 1'
#
loop_
_entity.id
_entity.type
_entity.pdbx_description
1 polymer ?
#
loop_
_entity_poly.entity_id
_entity_poly.type
_entity_poly.pdbx_seq_one_letter_code
_entity_poly.pdbx_strand_id
1 'polypeptide(L)'
;MLQRILAHFPAHTHPLTAVSDPDGLLGEEEVLAALVARGFTLVAEPDPVHLRHRLAQLEPWSAERPVVVVTAGALNALPYDIWQEARRVELALHTFFPTLSYPLVRLLSPAQRWQLARAPLPAQPLARQATAEFLLRHVFGADAALLAQPAQLIAWLDGYHARPEPMPPPLADALLAALRRFPAYANWPLAELIGSRDAFAAFVREQWLGYLQRATGQPLAEPGGTYFLAFERDQALQDVLPRLLRSGTLPRLALPGAGQVPAWARPAVLAAGEDDALRRGEELLATLEEAQPLAAASGRWEGWQTLARTWAAFNLLRYAPQGGLSAEQERRGRQLEARLDAAFWAWLGRSYAALGCQRLPVPHHVSHVPHYLAYQGRQGAWQRAALIILDGMALHDWLRIGPAWQARHPDWRFHEHLLLAQIPSITAVSRQALVSGLRPADFAETLQSNRSEPARWAAFWARQDLAGESCAYARLAPDRAELPAALTGPRVRVACLVDQSIDEMVHGSTLGEKGVQAALQVWLDGASRRLEALMAELLQLGFAVYVASDHGHV
;
A
#
# COMPACT_ATOMS: atom_id res chain seq x y z
N MET A 1 -16.28 14.76 -13.22
CA MET A 1 -16.90 13.55 -12.66
C MET A 1 -17.57 13.84 -11.32
N LEU A 2 -16.85 14.39 -10.33
CA LEU A 2 -17.37 14.74 -8.99
C LEU A 2 -18.71 15.48 -9.00
N GLN A 3 -18.81 16.61 -9.72
CA GLN A 3 -20.06 17.38 -9.77
C GLN A 3 -21.26 16.60 -10.33
N ARG A 4 -21.02 15.70 -11.29
CA ARG A 4 -22.07 14.83 -11.85
C ARG A 4 -22.56 13.82 -10.81
N ILE A 5 -21.66 13.23 -10.03
CA ILE A 5 -22.02 12.33 -8.91
C ILE A 5 -22.80 13.13 -7.86
N LEU A 6 -22.25 14.28 -7.42
CA LEU A 6 -22.84 15.11 -6.38
C LEU A 6 -24.20 15.71 -6.76
N ALA A 7 -24.51 15.86 -8.05
CA ALA A 7 -25.84 16.27 -8.50
C ALA A 7 -26.93 15.26 -8.10
N HIS A 8 -26.57 13.98 -7.90
CA HIS A 8 -27.49 12.97 -7.37
C HIS A 8 -27.71 13.10 -5.86
N PHE A 9 -26.94 13.91 -5.13
CA PHE A 9 -27.03 14.02 -3.66
C PHE A 9 -27.18 15.48 -3.20
N PRO A 10 -28.29 16.16 -3.55
CA PRO A 10 -28.54 17.51 -3.08
C PRO A 10 -28.72 17.52 -1.55
N ALA A 11 -28.10 18.49 -0.88
CA ALA A 11 -28.23 18.64 0.57
C ALA A 11 -29.69 18.94 0.95
N HIS A 12 -30.11 18.53 2.15
CA HIS A 12 -31.41 18.89 2.72
C HIS A 12 -32.64 18.52 1.88
N THR A 13 -32.54 17.48 1.04
CA THR A 13 -33.64 17.12 0.12
C THR A 13 -34.25 15.75 0.44
N HIS A 14 -33.44 14.69 0.51
CA HIS A 14 -33.93 13.32 0.67
C HIS A 14 -33.35 12.68 1.93
N PRO A 15 -34.18 12.20 2.87
CA PRO A 15 -33.70 11.65 4.13
C PRO A 15 -33.07 10.26 3.97
N LEU A 16 -33.52 9.46 3.00
CA LEU A 16 -32.98 8.14 2.69
C LEU A 16 -32.77 7.99 1.18
N THR A 17 -31.55 7.58 0.79
CA THR A 17 -31.19 7.30 -0.60
C THR A 17 -30.56 5.91 -0.72
N ALA A 18 -31.07 5.08 -1.63
CA ALA A 18 -30.50 3.78 -1.98
C ALA A 18 -29.75 3.90 -3.31
N VAL A 19 -28.49 3.48 -3.31
CA VAL A 19 -27.57 3.64 -4.44
C VAL A 19 -27.06 2.28 -4.90
N SER A 20 -27.26 1.96 -6.19
CA SER A 20 -26.54 0.87 -6.84
C SER A 20 -25.24 1.44 -7.39
N ASP A 21 -24.12 0.97 -6.84
CA ASP A 21 -22.77 1.40 -7.21
C ASP A 21 -21.86 0.17 -7.40
N PRO A 22 -22.09 -0.65 -8.45
CA PRO A 22 -21.28 -1.84 -8.74
C PRO A 22 -19.82 -1.51 -9.03
N ASP A 23 -19.53 -0.27 -9.43
CA ASP A 23 -18.21 0.17 -9.82
C ASP A 23 -17.45 0.92 -8.70
N GLY A 24 -18.08 1.17 -7.55
CA GLY A 24 -17.43 1.84 -6.41
C GLY A 24 -17.07 3.30 -6.70
N LEU A 25 -18.00 4.08 -7.25
CA LEU A 25 -17.89 5.50 -7.57
C LEU A 25 -18.08 6.42 -6.36
N LEU A 26 -18.98 6.06 -5.44
CA LEU A 26 -19.05 6.65 -4.09
C LEU A 26 -17.84 6.24 -3.24
N GLY A 27 -17.13 5.21 -3.74
CA GLY A 27 -15.69 5.00 -3.70
C GLY A 27 -14.84 5.97 -2.92
N GLU A 28 -14.83 7.16 -3.45
CA GLU A 28 -13.62 7.95 -3.43
C GLU A 28 -13.67 9.06 -2.41
N GLU A 29 -12.50 9.38 -1.86
CA GLU A 29 -12.35 10.26 -0.72
C GLU A 29 -12.91 11.67 -0.93
N GLU A 30 -12.75 12.28 -2.10
CA GLU A 30 -13.35 13.59 -2.41
C GLU A 30 -14.88 13.49 -2.49
N VAL A 31 -15.42 12.41 -3.07
CA VAL A 31 -16.87 12.16 -3.08
C VAL A 31 -17.38 11.98 -1.66
N LEU A 32 -16.74 11.12 -0.87
CA LEU A 32 -17.10 10.83 0.51
C LEU A 32 -17.04 12.08 1.38
N ALA A 33 -15.96 12.84 1.30
CA ALA A 33 -15.79 14.09 2.04
C ALA A 33 -16.86 15.11 1.66
N ALA A 34 -17.20 15.23 0.37
CA ALA A 34 -18.25 16.12 -0.09
C ALA A 34 -19.65 15.66 0.36
N LEU A 35 -19.91 14.35 0.45
CA LEU A 35 -21.16 13.81 0.98
C LEU A 35 -21.27 14.06 2.50
N VAL A 36 -20.21 13.80 3.25
CA VAL A 36 -20.15 14.07 4.70
C VAL A 36 -20.33 15.57 4.98
N ALA A 37 -19.69 16.45 4.20
CA ALA A 37 -19.85 17.89 4.31
C ALA A 37 -21.29 18.37 4.03
N ARG A 38 -22.07 17.60 3.28
CA ARG A 38 -23.51 17.82 3.04
C ARG A 38 -24.41 17.15 4.09
N GLY A 39 -23.83 16.54 5.11
CA GLY A 39 -24.55 15.86 6.21
C GLY A 39 -24.90 14.40 5.94
N PHE A 40 -24.48 13.82 4.81
CA PHE A 40 -24.80 12.42 4.50
C PHE A 40 -24.00 11.43 5.34
N THR A 41 -24.68 10.38 5.81
CA THR A 41 -24.05 9.20 6.40
C THR A 41 -24.16 8.03 5.43
N LEU A 42 -23.03 7.46 5.01
CA LEU A 42 -23.02 6.31 4.11
C LEU A 42 -23.03 4.99 4.89
N VAL A 43 -23.83 4.03 4.42
CA VAL A 43 -23.94 2.68 4.94
C VAL A 43 -23.75 1.69 3.79
N ALA A 44 -22.64 0.98 3.79
CA ALA A 44 -22.32 -0.08 2.84
C ALA A 44 -22.18 -1.41 3.60
N GLU A 45 -23.31 -2.08 3.82
CA GLU A 45 -23.36 -3.37 4.53
C GLU A 45 -24.08 -4.40 3.65
N PRO A 46 -23.36 -5.42 3.13
CA PRO A 46 -23.99 -6.41 2.26
C PRO A 46 -24.88 -7.40 3.00
N ASP A 47 -24.68 -7.60 4.31
CA ASP A 47 -25.57 -8.44 5.12
C ASP A 47 -26.86 -7.68 5.45
N PRO A 48 -28.05 -8.18 5.04
CA PRO A 48 -29.31 -7.47 5.26
C PRO A 48 -29.67 -7.27 6.74
N VAL A 49 -29.25 -8.17 7.63
CA VAL A 49 -29.54 -8.10 9.07
C VAL A 49 -28.64 -7.04 9.71
N HIS A 50 -27.34 -7.05 9.40
CA HIS A 50 -26.43 -6.01 9.86
C HIS A 50 -26.80 -4.64 9.28
N LEU A 51 -27.24 -4.58 8.03
CA LEU A 51 -27.72 -3.34 7.40
C LEU A 51 -28.88 -2.75 8.23
N ARG A 52 -29.89 -3.56 8.57
CA ARG A 52 -31.01 -3.12 9.41
C ARG A 52 -30.56 -2.68 10.80
N HIS A 53 -29.68 -3.44 11.45
CA HIS A 53 -29.15 -3.07 12.76
C HIS A 53 -28.43 -1.71 12.70
N ARG A 54 -27.65 -1.47 11.64
CA ARG A 54 -26.94 -0.20 11.43
C ARG A 54 -27.87 0.95 11.13
N LEU A 55 -28.93 0.73 10.35
CA LEU A 55 -29.93 1.75 10.10
C LEU A 55 -30.68 2.12 11.38
N ALA A 56 -31.06 1.15 12.20
CA ALA A 56 -31.70 1.41 13.50
C ALA A 56 -30.83 2.26 14.45
N GLN A 57 -29.50 2.18 14.36
CA GLN A 57 -28.58 3.04 15.13
C GLN A 57 -28.52 4.49 14.61
N LEU A 58 -28.96 4.73 13.38
CA LEU A 58 -28.94 6.04 12.72
C LEU A 58 -30.32 6.72 12.72
N GLU A 59 -31.37 6.04 13.21
CA GLU A 59 -32.69 6.61 13.35
C GLU A 59 -32.75 7.66 14.49
N PRO A 60 -33.57 8.73 14.33
CA PRO A 60 -34.30 9.09 13.12
C PRO A 60 -33.38 9.78 12.10
N TRP A 61 -33.41 9.33 10.84
CA TRP A 61 -32.82 10.07 9.73
C TRP A 61 -33.77 11.17 9.23
N SER A 62 -33.22 12.25 8.71
CA SER A 62 -33.99 13.40 8.23
C SER A 62 -33.30 14.08 7.05
N ALA A 63 -33.93 15.08 6.44
CA ALA A 63 -33.27 15.89 5.42
C ALA A 63 -32.00 16.59 5.97
N GLU A 64 -31.93 16.88 7.26
CA GLU A 64 -30.74 17.46 7.91
C GLU A 64 -29.66 16.43 8.21
N ARG A 65 -30.04 15.15 8.36
CA ARG A 65 -29.14 14.01 8.62
C ARG A 65 -29.47 12.85 7.66
N PRO A 66 -29.22 13.02 6.35
CA PRO A 66 -29.63 12.03 5.37
C PRO A 66 -28.73 10.79 5.38
N VAL A 67 -29.31 9.63 5.09
CA VAL A 67 -28.61 8.34 5.02
C VAL A 67 -28.55 7.84 3.58
N VAL A 68 -27.39 7.33 3.18
CA VAL A 68 -27.15 6.71 1.86
C VAL A 68 -26.82 5.23 2.05
N VAL A 69 -27.71 4.36 1.60
CA VAL A 69 -27.48 2.91 1.56
C VAL A 69 -26.84 2.56 0.22
N VAL A 70 -25.63 1.98 0.25
CA VAL A 70 -24.87 1.64 -0.95
C VAL A 70 -24.86 0.12 -1.13
N THR A 71 -25.20 -0.35 -2.33
CA THR A 71 -25.12 -1.76 -2.72
C THR A 71 -24.41 -1.92 -4.06
N ALA A 72 -23.64 -2.99 -4.23
CA ALA A 72 -23.07 -3.36 -5.53
C ALA A 72 -24.10 -4.06 -6.44
N GLY A 73 -25.22 -4.52 -5.86
CA GLY A 73 -26.26 -5.26 -6.58
C GLY A 73 -27.40 -4.37 -7.09
N ALA A 74 -28.43 -5.02 -7.61
CA ALA A 74 -29.66 -4.35 -7.99
C ALA A 74 -30.38 -3.80 -6.75
N LEU A 75 -30.96 -2.60 -6.86
CA LEU A 75 -31.62 -1.93 -5.75
C LEU A 75 -32.79 -2.74 -5.17
N ASN A 76 -33.50 -3.51 -6.00
CA ASN A 76 -34.62 -4.35 -5.59
C ASN A 76 -34.21 -5.59 -4.77
N ALA A 77 -32.92 -5.86 -4.60
CA ALA A 77 -32.42 -6.88 -3.69
C ALA A 77 -32.28 -6.38 -2.24
N LEU A 78 -32.38 -5.06 -2.01
CA LEU A 78 -32.41 -4.50 -0.66
C LEU A 78 -33.68 -4.92 0.09
N PRO A 79 -33.64 -4.92 1.44
CA PRO A 79 -34.84 -5.09 2.25
C PRO A 79 -35.99 -4.19 1.77
N TYR A 80 -37.17 -4.78 1.61
CA TYR A 80 -38.32 -4.14 0.96
C TYR A 80 -38.71 -2.80 1.61
N ASP A 81 -38.63 -2.73 2.94
CA ASP A 81 -38.85 -1.53 3.75
C ASP A 81 -37.93 -0.38 3.33
N ILE A 82 -36.63 -0.65 3.20
CA ILE A 82 -35.62 0.33 2.76
C ILE A 82 -35.86 0.71 1.29
N TRP A 83 -36.07 -0.28 0.43
CA TRP A 83 -36.24 -0.07 -1.00
C TRP A 83 -37.48 0.77 -1.33
N GLN A 84 -38.57 0.60 -0.57
CA GLN A 84 -39.83 1.30 -0.76
C GLN A 84 -39.73 2.78 -0.37
N GLU A 85 -39.06 3.09 0.74
CA GLU A 85 -38.93 4.46 1.25
C GLU A 85 -37.83 5.27 0.53
N ALA A 86 -36.74 4.62 0.15
CA ALA A 86 -35.55 5.30 -0.33
C ALA A 86 -35.71 5.92 -1.73
N ARG A 87 -35.11 7.10 -1.93
CA ARG A 87 -34.81 7.60 -3.28
C ARG A 87 -33.80 6.67 -3.94
N ARG A 88 -34.06 6.27 -5.18
CA ARG A 88 -33.22 5.32 -5.92
C ARG A 88 -32.27 6.04 -6.86
N VAL A 89 -30.99 5.68 -6.82
CA VAL A 89 -29.93 6.20 -7.69
C VAL A 89 -29.10 5.03 -8.21
N GLU A 90 -28.82 5.02 -9.50
CA GLU A 90 -27.91 4.04 -10.11
C GLU A 90 -26.69 4.77 -10.65
N LEU A 91 -25.51 4.32 -10.22
CA LEU A 91 -24.22 4.84 -10.66
C LEU A 91 -23.50 3.74 -11.42
N ALA A 92 -23.09 4.03 -12.65
CA ALA A 92 -22.34 3.07 -13.46
C ALA A 92 -21.23 3.79 -14.22
N LEU A 93 -20.04 3.21 -14.21
CA LEU A 93 -18.81 3.81 -14.74
C LEU A 93 -18.89 4.10 -16.25
N HIS A 94 -19.61 3.27 -17.00
CA HIS A 94 -19.81 3.46 -18.44
C HIS A 94 -20.57 4.76 -18.77
N THR A 95 -21.35 5.32 -17.83
CA THR A 95 -22.02 6.61 -18.01
C THR A 95 -21.04 7.81 -17.90
N PHE A 96 -19.88 7.60 -17.28
CA PHE A 96 -18.82 8.60 -17.14
C PHE A 96 -17.79 8.50 -18.25
N PHE A 97 -17.56 7.30 -18.78
CA PHE A 97 -16.56 7.00 -19.81
C PHE A 97 -17.16 6.28 -21.03
N PRO A 98 -18.15 6.87 -21.73
CA PRO A 98 -18.92 6.18 -22.76
C PRO A 98 -18.11 5.82 -24.02
N THR A 99 -17.00 6.51 -24.27
CA THR A 99 -16.15 6.32 -25.46
C THR A 99 -14.97 5.38 -25.22
N LEU A 100 -14.85 4.81 -24.02
CA LEU A 100 -13.77 3.89 -23.65
C LEU A 100 -14.32 2.48 -23.39
N SER A 101 -13.49 1.47 -23.61
CA SER A 101 -13.83 0.08 -23.29
C SER A 101 -14.11 -0.11 -21.80
N TYR A 102 -15.38 -0.28 -21.43
CA TYR A 102 -15.83 -0.48 -20.04
C TYR A 102 -15.05 -1.57 -19.30
N PRO A 103 -14.79 -2.77 -19.88
CA PRO A 103 -13.97 -3.78 -19.22
C PRO A 103 -12.58 -3.30 -18.80
N LEU A 104 -11.92 -2.43 -19.57
CA LEU A 104 -10.61 -1.89 -19.21
C LEU A 104 -10.71 -0.79 -18.16
N VAL A 105 -11.71 0.11 -18.26
CA VAL A 105 -11.92 1.17 -17.26
C VAL A 105 -12.28 0.58 -15.90
N ARG A 106 -13.04 -0.53 -15.87
CA ARG A 106 -13.41 -1.23 -14.62
C ARG A 106 -12.20 -1.82 -13.88
N LEU A 107 -11.11 -2.14 -14.58
CA LEU A 107 -9.89 -2.66 -13.95
C LEU A 107 -9.10 -1.60 -13.18
N LEU A 108 -9.32 -0.33 -13.49
CA LEU A 108 -8.64 0.77 -12.80
C LEU A 108 -9.13 0.89 -11.36
N SER A 109 -8.21 1.23 -10.45
CA SER A 109 -8.54 1.63 -9.09
C SER A 109 -9.39 2.92 -9.09
N PRO A 110 -10.04 3.26 -7.95
CA PRO A 110 -10.71 4.55 -7.81
C PRO A 110 -9.80 5.71 -8.17
N ALA A 111 -8.60 5.82 -7.59
CA ALA A 111 -7.66 6.91 -7.86
C ALA A 111 -7.26 7.01 -9.34
N GLN A 112 -7.00 5.87 -9.99
CA GLN A 112 -6.70 5.82 -11.42
C GLN A 112 -7.88 6.28 -12.30
N ARG A 113 -9.12 5.99 -11.92
CA ARG A 113 -10.33 6.49 -12.62
C ARG A 113 -10.51 8.00 -12.44
N TRP A 114 -10.14 8.55 -11.29
CA TRP A 114 -10.15 9.99 -11.09
C TRP A 114 -9.10 10.69 -11.93
N GLN A 115 -7.92 10.11 -12.05
CA GLN A 115 -6.92 10.60 -12.99
C GLN A 115 -7.43 10.56 -14.43
N LEU A 116 -8.11 9.47 -14.82
CA LEU A 116 -8.77 9.36 -16.13
C LEU A 116 -9.84 10.45 -16.34
N ALA A 117 -10.61 10.78 -15.31
CA ALA A 117 -11.67 11.79 -15.37
C ALA A 117 -11.16 13.21 -15.65
N ARG A 118 -9.86 13.46 -15.48
CA ARG A 118 -9.19 14.73 -15.81
C ARG A 118 -8.72 14.78 -17.26
N ALA A 119 -8.66 13.64 -17.95
CA ALA A 119 -8.26 13.57 -19.35
C ALA A 119 -9.41 13.95 -20.28
N PRO A 120 -9.13 14.61 -21.42
CA PRO A 120 -10.14 14.88 -22.43
C PRO A 120 -10.56 13.55 -23.08
N LEU A 121 -11.83 13.19 -22.97
CA LEU A 121 -12.33 11.95 -23.56
C LEU A 121 -12.26 11.99 -25.09
N PRO A 122 -11.96 10.86 -25.74
CA PRO A 122 -12.01 10.75 -27.19
C PRO A 122 -13.40 11.11 -27.72
N ALA A 123 -13.45 11.84 -28.84
CA ALA A 123 -14.70 12.22 -29.49
C ALA A 123 -15.45 11.01 -30.08
N GLN A 124 -14.74 9.95 -30.43
CA GLN A 124 -15.29 8.71 -30.97
C GLN A 124 -14.99 7.52 -30.04
N PRO A 125 -15.87 6.50 -30.00
CA PRO A 125 -15.61 5.29 -29.23
C PRO A 125 -14.32 4.59 -29.67
N LEU A 126 -13.45 4.28 -28.71
CA LEU A 126 -12.21 3.56 -28.95
C LEU A 126 -12.41 2.05 -28.83
N ALA A 127 -11.77 1.29 -29.74
CA ALA A 127 -11.61 -0.14 -29.58
C ALA A 127 -10.76 -0.48 -28.34
N ARG A 128 -10.75 -1.76 -27.95
CA ARG A 128 -10.03 -2.22 -26.74
C ARG A 128 -8.54 -1.84 -26.74
N GLN A 129 -7.83 -2.06 -27.85
CA GLN A 129 -6.40 -1.74 -27.96
C GLN A 129 -6.14 -0.23 -27.85
N ALA A 130 -6.89 0.58 -28.60
CA ALA A 130 -6.78 2.04 -28.53
C ALA A 130 -7.18 2.60 -27.15
N THR A 131 -8.14 1.97 -26.47
CA THR A 131 -8.46 2.30 -25.07
C THR A 131 -7.27 1.99 -24.16
N ALA A 132 -6.60 0.84 -24.31
CA ALA A 132 -5.44 0.50 -23.49
C ALA A 132 -4.31 1.54 -23.67
N GLU A 133 -4.00 1.92 -24.91
CA GLU A 133 -3.02 2.97 -25.21
C GLU A 133 -3.42 4.34 -24.63
N PHE A 134 -4.70 4.69 -24.72
CA PHE A 134 -5.24 5.91 -24.10
C PHE A 134 -5.07 5.89 -22.57
N LEU A 135 -5.40 4.78 -21.91
CA LEU A 135 -5.25 4.64 -20.45
C LEU A 135 -3.77 4.67 -20.05
N LEU A 136 -2.89 3.98 -20.76
CA LEU A 136 -1.45 4.02 -20.52
C LEU A 136 -0.91 5.44 -20.55
N ARG A 137 -1.25 6.22 -21.58
CA ARG A 137 -0.83 7.62 -21.72
C ARG A 137 -1.40 8.52 -20.61
N HIS A 138 -2.72 8.50 -20.41
CA HIS A 138 -3.38 9.53 -19.59
C HIS A 138 -3.46 9.19 -18.09
N VAL A 139 -3.47 7.91 -17.73
CA VAL A 139 -3.53 7.46 -16.33
C VAL A 139 -2.12 7.14 -15.81
N PHE A 140 -1.35 6.41 -16.60
CA PHE A 140 -0.02 5.93 -16.18
C PHE A 140 1.13 6.79 -16.67
N GLY A 141 0.88 7.80 -17.53
CA GLY A 141 1.95 8.61 -18.13
C GLY A 141 2.88 7.81 -19.04
N ALA A 142 2.44 6.63 -19.50
CA ALA A 142 3.23 5.69 -20.27
C ALA A 142 2.94 5.87 -21.77
N ASP A 143 3.60 6.86 -22.39
CA ASP A 143 3.57 7.02 -23.84
C ASP A 143 4.68 6.18 -24.48
N ALA A 144 4.32 5.11 -25.18
CA ALA A 144 5.28 4.19 -25.80
C ALA A 144 6.30 4.89 -26.71
N ALA A 145 5.94 5.99 -27.37
CA ALA A 145 6.87 6.72 -28.24
C ALA A 145 7.94 7.47 -27.42
N LEU A 146 7.58 8.05 -26.28
CA LEU A 146 8.54 8.69 -25.36
C LEU A 146 9.39 7.64 -24.64
N LEU A 147 8.75 6.54 -24.23
CA LEU A 147 9.40 5.41 -23.58
C LEU A 147 10.25 4.56 -24.52
N ALA A 148 10.40 4.94 -25.80
CA ALA A 148 11.37 4.32 -26.70
C ALA A 148 12.82 4.65 -26.32
N GLN A 149 13.03 5.74 -25.58
CA GLN A 149 14.35 6.16 -25.08
C GLN A 149 14.63 5.54 -23.71
N PRO A 150 15.75 4.81 -23.51
CA PRO A 150 16.10 4.19 -22.22
C PRO A 150 16.03 5.14 -21.03
N ALA A 151 16.56 6.36 -21.15
CA ALA A 151 16.49 7.37 -20.10
C ALA A 151 15.06 7.68 -19.63
N GLN A 152 14.13 7.83 -20.58
CA GLN A 152 12.73 8.11 -20.30
C GLN A 152 12.03 6.90 -19.68
N LEU A 153 12.37 5.68 -20.12
CA LEU A 153 11.86 4.46 -19.50
C LEU A 153 12.32 4.32 -18.05
N ILE A 154 13.60 4.57 -17.75
CA ILE A 154 14.12 4.53 -16.37
C ILE A 154 13.45 5.59 -15.51
N ALA A 155 13.32 6.84 -16.00
CA ALA A 155 12.63 7.91 -15.28
C ALA A 155 11.15 7.59 -15.04
N TRP A 156 10.49 6.97 -16.02
CA TRP A 156 9.09 6.55 -15.89
C TRP A 156 8.94 5.41 -14.88
N LEU A 157 9.76 4.36 -14.96
CA LEU A 157 9.74 3.22 -14.04
C LEU A 157 9.97 3.65 -12.58
N ASP A 158 10.91 4.55 -12.34
CA ASP A 158 11.15 5.11 -11.01
C ASP A 158 9.91 5.82 -10.45
N GLY A 159 9.20 6.57 -11.29
CA GLY A 159 7.96 7.26 -10.89
C GLY A 159 6.76 6.33 -10.77
N TYR A 160 6.72 5.29 -11.59
CA TYR A 160 5.68 4.28 -11.56
C TYR A 160 5.77 3.45 -10.27
N HIS A 161 6.96 2.97 -9.92
CA HIS A 161 7.20 2.19 -8.69
C HIS A 161 7.12 3.00 -7.40
N ALA A 162 7.17 4.33 -7.49
CA ALA A 162 6.88 5.21 -6.35
C ALA A 162 5.37 5.34 -6.06
N ARG A 163 4.49 4.94 -6.99
CA ARG A 163 3.04 5.00 -6.79
C ARG A 163 2.57 3.80 -5.95
N PRO A 164 1.61 3.99 -5.04
CA PRO A 164 1.13 2.91 -4.17
C PRO A 164 0.30 1.84 -4.90
N GLU A 165 -0.30 2.19 -6.05
CA GLU A 165 -1.22 1.31 -6.77
C GLU A 165 -0.61 0.81 -8.09
N PRO A 166 -0.54 -0.52 -8.28
CA PRO A 166 0.03 -1.09 -9.50
C PRO A 166 -0.88 -0.91 -10.72
N MET A 167 -0.29 -1.08 -11.89
CA MET A 167 -1.01 -1.17 -13.15
C MET A 167 -1.75 -2.51 -13.27
N PRO A 168 -3.00 -2.54 -13.72
CA PRO A 168 -3.70 -3.80 -13.99
C PRO A 168 -2.97 -4.66 -15.03
N PRO A 169 -2.92 -6.00 -14.86
CA PRO A 169 -2.15 -6.88 -15.75
C PRO A 169 -2.45 -6.69 -17.25
N PRO A 170 -3.72 -6.54 -17.70
CA PRO A 170 -3.99 -6.33 -19.12
C PRO A 170 -3.38 -5.04 -19.71
N LEU A 171 -3.17 -4.01 -18.88
CA LEU A 171 -2.50 -2.78 -19.31
C LEU A 171 -0.98 -2.94 -19.26
N ALA A 172 -0.44 -3.67 -18.28
CA ALA A 172 0.98 -4.00 -18.22
C ALA A 172 1.41 -4.85 -19.43
N ASP A 173 0.60 -5.84 -19.82
CA ASP A 173 0.83 -6.65 -21.02
C ASP A 173 0.81 -5.80 -22.29
N ALA A 174 -0.13 -4.85 -22.38
CA ALA A 174 -0.22 -3.93 -23.52
C ALA A 174 1.02 -3.02 -23.62
N LEU A 175 1.50 -2.49 -22.48
CA LEU A 175 2.72 -1.69 -22.43
C LEU A 175 3.95 -2.53 -22.81
N LEU A 176 4.07 -3.74 -22.25
CA LEU A 176 5.15 -4.67 -22.55
C LEU A 176 5.20 -5.01 -24.05
N ALA A 177 4.05 -5.29 -24.65
CA ALA A 177 3.93 -5.55 -26.08
C ALA A 177 4.34 -4.34 -26.93
N ALA A 178 4.04 -3.12 -26.47
CA ALA A 178 4.47 -1.90 -27.15
C ALA A 178 5.99 -1.69 -27.05
N LEU A 179 6.58 -1.84 -25.86
CA LEU A 179 8.01 -1.64 -25.62
C LEU A 179 8.88 -2.67 -26.36
N ARG A 180 8.43 -3.94 -26.45
CA ARG A 180 9.14 -5.00 -27.18
C ARG A 180 9.32 -4.72 -28.68
N ARG A 181 8.60 -3.76 -29.26
CA ARG A 181 8.77 -3.35 -30.66
C ARG A 181 10.03 -2.51 -30.88
N PHE A 182 10.60 -1.93 -29.82
CA PHE A 182 11.80 -1.12 -29.93
C PHE A 182 13.06 -1.98 -29.82
N PRO A 183 13.98 -1.95 -30.80
CA PRO A 183 15.21 -2.75 -30.77
C PRO A 183 16.09 -2.50 -29.55
N ALA A 184 16.02 -1.30 -28.96
CA ALA A 184 16.76 -0.92 -27.76
C ALA A 184 16.50 -1.86 -26.56
N TYR A 185 15.35 -2.53 -26.53
CA TYR A 185 14.91 -3.37 -25.41
C TYR A 185 14.94 -4.87 -25.69
N ALA A 186 15.54 -5.32 -26.80
CA ALA A 186 15.52 -6.72 -27.21
C ALA A 186 15.99 -7.71 -26.12
N ASN A 187 16.95 -7.30 -25.30
CA ASN A 187 17.55 -8.12 -24.24
C ASN A 187 17.21 -7.64 -22.82
N TRP A 188 16.26 -6.72 -22.67
CA TRP A 188 15.88 -6.19 -21.36
C TRP A 188 14.85 -7.11 -20.68
N PRO A 189 14.94 -7.33 -19.36
CA PRO A 189 13.95 -8.08 -18.59
C PRO A 189 12.69 -7.23 -18.32
N LEU A 190 12.08 -6.63 -19.36
CA LEU A 190 11.02 -5.63 -19.23
C LEU A 190 9.83 -6.07 -18.36
N ALA A 191 9.45 -7.34 -18.42
CA ALA A 191 8.35 -7.87 -17.61
C ALA A 191 8.65 -7.79 -16.11
N GLU A 192 9.89 -8.11 -15.71
CA GLU A 192 10.36 -8.02 -14.32
C GLU A 192 10.51 -6.56 -13.90
N LEU A 193 11.06 -5.71 -14.77
CA LEU A 193 11.22 -4.28 -14.49
C LEU A 193 9.88 -3.57 -14.28
N ILE A 194 8.83 -3.93 -15.01
CA ILE A 194 7.48 -3.36 -14.82
C ILE A 194 6.79 -4.00 -13.60
N GLY A 195 7.00 -5.29 -13.37
CA GLY A 195 6.30 -6.05 -12.32
C GLY A 195 6.88 -5.91 -10.91
N SER A 196 8.15 -5.52 -10.77
CA SER A 196 8.84 -5.46 -9.48
C SER A 196 9.72 -4.23 -9.34
N ARG A 197 9.46 -3.43 -8.29
CA ARG A 197 10.29 -2.30 -7.89
C ARG A 197 11.72 -2.73 -7.59
N ASP A 198 11.88 -3.89 -6.96
CA ASP A 198 13.18 -4.37 -6.51
C ASP A 198 13.99 -4.94 -7.67
N ALA A 199 13.35 -5.65 -8.61
CA ALA A 199 13.99 -6.04 -9.87
C ALA A 199 14.45 -4.81 -10.66
N PHE A 200 13.62 -3.75 -10.69
CA PHE A 200 14.01 -2.48 -11.30
C PHE A 200 15.19 -1.81 -10.58
N ALA A 201 15.16 -1.73 -9.25
CA ALA A 201 16.25 -1.15 -8.47
C ALA A 201 17.56 -1.94 -8.60
N ALA A 202 17.48 -3.28 -8.57
CA ALA A 202 18.61 -4.17 -8.78
C ALA A 202 19.21 -3.99 -10.18
N PHE A 203 18.36 -3.97 -11.22
CA PHE A 203 18.78 -3.69 -12.58
C PHE A 203 19.53 -2.35 -12.66
N VAL A 204 18.92 -1.24 -12.21
CA VAL A 204 19.56 0.08 -12.25
C VAL A 204 20.90 0.09 -11.49
N ARG A 205 20.96 -0.57 -10.33
CA ARG A 205 22.17 -0.68 -9.51
C ARG A 205 23.27 -1.45 -10.23
N GLU A 206 22.97 -2.59 -10.83
CA GLU A 206 23.95 -3.38 -11.60
C GLU A 206 24.49 -2.59 -12.79
N GLN A 207 23.61 -1.89 -13.50
CA GLN A 207 24.00 -1.01 -14.61
C GLN A 207 24.92 0.13 -14.14
N TRP A 208 24.62 0.71 -12.99
CA TRP A 208 25.45 1.76 -12.37
C TRP A 208 26.82 1.23 -11.93
N LEU A 209 26.88 0.06 -11.29
CA LEU A 209 28.12 -0.59 -10.89
C LEU A 209 29.01 -0.91 -12.10
N GLY A 210 28.41 -1.37 -13.20
CA GLY A 210 29.12 -1.61 -14.46
C GLY A 210 29.74 -0.34 -15.05
N TYR A 211 29.01 0.78 -15.02
CA TYR A 211 29.55 2.08 -15.39
C TYR A 211 30.73 2.49 -14.49
N LEU A 212 30.56 2.41 -13.17
CA LEU A 212 31.59 2.80 -12.21
C LEU A 212 32.85 1.96 -12.34
N GLN A 213 32.73 0.64 -12.53
CA GLN A 213 33.87 -0.24 -12.79
C GLN A 213 34.66 0.20 -14.03
N ARG A 214 33.98 0.56 -15.13
CA ARG A 214 34.65 1.08 -16.32
C ARG A 214 35.30 2.44 -16.09
N ALA A 215 34.67 3.30 -15.30
CA ALA A 215 35.14 4.66 -15.03
C ALA A 215 36.33 4.71 -14.06
N THR A 216 36.36 3.82 -13.06
CA THR A 216 37.38 3.83 -11.98
C THR A 216 38.41 2.70 -12.11
N GLY A 217 38.13 1.67 -12.91
CA GLY A 217 38.95 0.47 -13.02
C GLY A 217 38.85 -0.48 -11.82
N GLN A 218 37.97 -0.21 -10.85
CA GLN A 218 37.78 -1.06 -9.67
C GLN A 218 36.82 -2.23 -9.97
N PRO A 219 37.05 -3.42 -9.38
CA PRO A 219 36.17 -4.57 -9.55
C PRO A 219 34.89 -4.39 -8.71
N LEU A 220 33.92 -3.65 -9.24
CA LEU A 220 32.66 -3.29 -8.58
C LEU A 220 31.46 -4.08 -9.11
N ALA A 221 31.63 -4.77 -10.23
CA ALA A 221 30.58 -5.46 -10.94
C ALA A 221 31.07 -6.81 -11.47
N GLU A 222 30.14 -7.71 -11.79
CA GLU A 222 30.49 -9.06 -12.22
C GLU A 222 31.29 -9.09 -13.54
N PRO A 223 32.39 -9.86 -13.62
CA PRO A 223 33.13 -10.04 -14.86
C PRO A 223 32.23 -10.64 -15.96
N GLY A 224 32.06 -9.93 -17.08
CA GLY A 224 31.22 -10.38 -18.20
C GLY A 224 29.73 -10.02 -18.09
N GLY A 225 29.33 -9.21 -17.10
CA GLY A 225 27.97 -8.69 -16.98
C GLY A 225 27.50 -7.92 -18.22
N THR A 226 26.21 -8.01 -18.54
CA THR A 226 25.61 -7.27 -19.66
C THR A 226 25.14 -5.90 -19.20
N TYR A 227 25.74 -4.84 -19.75
CA TYR A 227 25.40 -3.46 -19.42
C TYR A 227 24.73 -2.75 -20.60
N PHE A 228 23.47 -2.37 -20.41
CA PHE A 228 22.60 -1.71 -21.37
C PHE A 228 22.58 -0.18 -21.23
N LEU A 229 22.79 0.36 -20.03
CA LEU A 229 22.71 1.80 -19.78
C LEU A 229 24.07 2.47 -19.99
N ALA A 230 24.15 3.39 -20.94
CA ALA A 230 25.36 4.14 -21.28
C ALA A 230 25.40 5.49 -20.55
N PHE A 231 25.51 5.47 -19.22
CA PHE A 231 25.52 6.68 -18.37
C PHE A 231 26.60 7.70 -18.82
N GLU A 232 27.73 7.24 -19.37
CA GLU A 232 28.81 8.09 -19.86
C GLU A 232 28.45 8.94 -21.10
N ARG A 233 27.46 8.53 -21.90
CA ARG A 233 27.14 9.13 -23.21
C ARG A 233 25.73 9.73 -23.27
N ASP A 234 24.83 9.25 -22.42
CA ASP A 234 23.44 9.68 -22.42
C ASP A 234 23.20 10.75 -21.33
N GLN A 235 23.12 12.01 -21.75
CA GLN A 235 22.85 13.14 -20.84
C GLN A 235 21.51 12.98 -20.12
N ALA A 236 20.49 12.43 -20.78
CA ALA A 236 19.18 12.26 -20.15
C ALA A 236 19.24 11.21 -19.02
N LEU A 237 20.07 10.16 -19.15
CA LEU A 237 20.32 9.24 -18.04
C LEU A 237 21.06 9.93 -16.88
N GLN A 238 22.02 10.81 -17.18
CA GLN A 238 22.75 11.58 -16.15
C GLN A 238 21.79 12.50 -15.37
N ASP A 239 20.84 13.14 -16.06
CA ASP A 239 19.85 14.03 -15.44
C ASP A 239 18.83 13.27 -14.57
N VAL A 240 18.64 11.97 -14.83
CA VAL A 240 17.77 11.09 -14.03
C VAL A 240 18.45 10.60 -12.75
N LEU A 241 19.78 10.57 -12.70
CA LEU A 241 20.55 10.04 -11.56
C LEU A 241 20.17 10.67 -10.20
N PRO A 242 20.08 12.02 -10.04
CA PRO A 242 19.69 12.62 -8.77
C PRO A 242 18.32 12.16 -8.28
N ARG A 243 17.40 11.86 -9.20
CA ARG A 243 16.07 11.37 -8.86
C ARG A 243 16.12 9.94 -8.33
N LEU A 244 16.88 9.06 -8.96
CA LEU A 244 17.05 7.66 -8.53
C LEU A 244 17.66 7.57 -7.12
N LEU A 245 18.54 8.51 -6.77
CA LEU A 245 19.10 8.62 -5.43
C LEU A 245 18.04 9.08 -4.42
N ARG A 246 17.26 10.12 -4.76
CA ARG A 246 16.20 10.64 -3.89
C ARG A 246 15.11 9.59 -3.62
N SER A 247 14.67 8.87 -4.64
CA SER A 247 13.67 7.79 -4.51
C SER A 247 14.20 6.56 -3.76
N GLY A 248 15.52 6.45 -3.59
CA GLY A 248 16.17 5.29 -2.99
C GLY A 248 16.27 4.09 -3.94
N THR A 249 15.88 4.24 -5.21
CA THR A 249 16.07 3.20 -6.24
C THR A 249 17.55 2.87 -6.43
N LEU A 250 18.41 3.90 -6.36
CA LEU A 250 19.86 3.74 -6.41
C LEU A 250 20.46 4.17 -5.07
N PRO A 251 21.17 3.28 -4.34
CA PRO A 251 21.91 3.69 -3.17
C PRO A 251 23.20 4.43 -3.57
N ARG A 252 23.71 5.24 -2.65
CA ARG A 252 25.02 5.89 -2.79
C ARG A 252 26.11 4.86 -2.51
N LEU A 253 27.16 4.85 -3.33
CA LEU A 253 28.25 3.87 -3.19
C LEU A 253 29.51 4.52 -2.59
N ALA A 254 30.01 3.96 -1.50
CA ALA A 254 31.32 4.33 -0.97
C ALA A 254 32.42 3.83 -1.91
N LEU A 255 33.21 4.75 -2.47
CA LEU A 255 34.29 4.41 -3.40
C LEU A 255 35.61 5.04 -2.98
N PRO A 256 36.70 4.24 -2.88
CA PRO A 256 38.05 4.78 -2.82
C PRO A 256 38.31 5.57 -4.11
N GLY A 257 38.49 6.89 -4.01
CA GLY A 257 38.71 7.74 -5.18
C GLY A 257 37.44 8.35 -5.79
N ALA A 258 36.40 8.64 -5.01
CA ALA A 258 35.21 9.40 -5.45
C ALA A 258 35.51 10.70 -6.23
N GLY A 259 36.71 11.29 -6.10
CA GLY A 259 37.14 12.43 -6.91
C GLY A 259 37.40 12.13 -8.39
N GLN A 260 37.59 10.85 -8.75
CA GLN A 260 37.89 10.38 -10.10
C GLN A 260 36.65 10.26 -10.99
N VAL A 261 35.45 10.20 -10.40
CA VAL A 261 34.22 10.19 -11.20
C VAL A 261 33.85 11.60 -11.70
N PRO A 262 33.23 11.73 -12.88
CA PRO A 262 32.76 13.01 -13.40
C PRO A 262 31.85 13.76 -12.43
N ALA A 263 31.80 15.09 -12.54
CA ALA A 263 31.04 15.94 -11.62
C ALA A 263 29.55 15.56 -11.52
N TRP A 264 28.93 15.14 -12.62
CA TRP A 264 27.54 14.69 -12.66
C TRP A 264 27.30 13.37 -11.90
N ALA A 265 28.32 12.51 -11.78
CA ALA A 265 28.27 11.21 -11.11
C ALA A 265 28.61 11.31 -9.62
N ARG A 266 29.29 12.37 -9.19
CA ARG A 266 29.68 12.62 -7.79
C ARG A 266 28.52 12.51 -6.80
N PRO A 267 27.30 12.98 -7.11
CA PRO A 267 26.18 12.80 -6.21
C PRO A 267 25.79 11.34 -5.97
N ALA A 268 26.25 10.34 -6.73
CA ALA A 268 25.92 8.94 -6.48
C ALA A 268 27.03 8.16 -5.76
N VAL A 269 28.13 8.82 -5.42
CA VAL A 269 29.28 8.22 -4.73
C VAL A 269 29.55 8.97 -3.43
N LEU A 270 30.06 8.24 -2.43
CA LEU A 270 30.49 8.82 -1.16
C LEU A 270 32.01 8.85 -1.13
N ALA A 271 32.56 10.00 -0.77
CA ALA A 271 33.98 10.10 -0.47
C ALA A 271 34.30 9.33 0.83
N ALA A 272 35.56 8.91 0.99
CA ALA A 272 36.00 8.26 2.21
C ALA A 272 35.76 9.17 3.42
N GLY A 273 34.96 8.71 4.40
CA GLY A 273 34.60 9.45 5.60
C GLY A 273 33.39 10.39 5.48
N GLU A 274 32.73 10.45 4.31
CA GLU A 274 31.44 11.15 4.17
C GLU A 274 30.33 10.33 4.82
N ASP A 275 29.51 10.98 5.66
CA ASP A 275 28.39 10.34 6.35
C ASP A 275 27.14 10.37 5.47
N ASP A 276 26.81 9.22 4.89
CA ASP A 276 25.62 9.04 4.05
C ASP A 276 24.32 9.36 4.80
N ALA A 277 24.26 9.04 6.09
CA ALA A 277 23.05 9.21 6.89
C ALA A 277 22.73 10.69 7.07
N LEU A 278 23.74 11.56 7.26
CA LEU A 278 23.55 13.00 7.31
C LEU A 278 23.00 13.54 5.99
N ARG A 279 23.59 13.14 4.86
CA ARG A 279 23.15 13.61 3.54
C ARG A 279 21.74 13.13 3.22
N ARG A 280 21.45 11.86 3.47
CA ARG A 280 20.14 11.27 3.26
C ARG A 280 19.09 11.88 4.18
N GLY A 281 19.44 12.15 5.44
CA GLY A 281 18.58 12.83 6.40
C GLY A 281 18.15 14.21 5.92
N GLU A 282 19.06 14.97 5.30
CA GLU A 282 18.74 16.29 4.74
C GLU A 282 17.79 16.20 3.55
N GLU A 283 18.04 15.27 2.62
CA GLU A 283 17.16 15.02 1.47
C GLU A 283 15.74 14.61 1.90
N LEU A 284 15.64 13.74 2.91
CA LEU A 284 14.35 13.30 3.46
C LEU A 284 13.60 14.44 4.14
N LEU A 285 14.28 15.26 4.95
CA LEU A 285 13.68 16.44 5.58
C LEU A 285 13.17 17.45 4.55
N ALA A 286 13.98 17.79 3.54
CA ALA A 286 13.57 18.69 2.48
C ALA A 286 12.33 18.16 1.73
N THR A 287 12.33 16.85 1.42
CA THR A 287 11.18 16.20 0.77
C THR A 287 9.92 16.27 1.63
N LEU A 288 10.04 16.01 2.95
CA LEU A 288 8.90 16.07 3.87
C LEU A 288 8.38 17.50 4.05
N GLU A 289 9.28 18.49 4.16
CA GLU A 289 8.93 19.90 4.30
C GLU A 289 8.17 20.44 3.07
N GLU A 290 8.53 19.98 1.87
CA GLU A 290 7.83 20.30 0.62
C GLU A 290 6.49 19.55 0.50
N ALA A 291 6.46 18.27 0.84
CA ALA A 291 5.29 17.41 0.64
C ALA A 291 4.18 17.63 1.70
N GLN A 292 4.54 18.02 2.93
CA GLN A 292 3.58 18.21 4.04
C GLN A 292 2.42 19.15 3.69
N PRO A 293 2.64 20.38 3.19
CA PRO A 293 1.53 21.29 2.89
C PRO A 293 0.65 20.78 1.75
N LEU A 294 1.25 20.09 0.77
CA LEU A 294 0.53 19.52 -0.38
C LEU A 294 -0.38 18.37 0.06
N ALA A 295 0.11 17.47 0.90
CA ALA A 295 -0.69 16.39 1.45
C ALA A 295 -1.84 16.93 2.31
N ALA A 296 -1.55 17.88 3.20
CA ALA A 296 -2.56 18.52 4.04
C ALA A 296 -3.64 19.26 3.21
N ALA A 297 -3.24 19.92 2.12
CA ALA A 297 -4.16 20.61 1.21
C ALA A 297 -5.00 19.64 0.37
N SER A 298 -4.39 18.56 -0.14
CA SER A 298 -5.13 17.52 -0.88
C SER A 298 -6.11 16.79 0.03
N GLY A 299 -5.73 16.58 1.29
CA GLY A 299 -6.48 15.78 2.25
C GLY A 299 -6.71 14.35 1.79
N ARG A 300 -5.86 13.79 0.91
CA ARG A 300 -6.03 12.45 0.33
C ARG A 300 -5.17 11.39 1.01
N TRP A 301 -5.69 10.16 1.11
CA TRP A 301 -5.00 9.00 1.67
C TRP A 301 -3.68 8.69 0.97
N GLU A 302 -3.60 8.81 -0.36
CA GLU A 302 -2.36 8.52 -1.11
C GLU A 302 -1.24 9.51 -0.78
N GLY A 303 -1.59 10.78 -0.50
CA GLY A 303 -0.66 11.78 -0.03
C GLY A 303 -0.09 11.42 1.34
N TRP A 304 -0.95 10.98 2.25
CA TRP A 304 -0.55 10.52 3.59
C TRP A 304 0.31 9.25 3.56
N GLN A 305 0.02 8.31 2.68
CA GLN A 305 0.85 7.12 2.47
C GLN A 305 2.28 7.49 2.05
N THR A 306 2.42 8.45 1.13
CA THR A 306 3.73 8.93 0.66
C THR A 306 4.51 9.61 1.78
N LEU A 307 3.84 10.48 2.55
CA LEU A 307 4.43 11.10 3.73
C LEU A 307 4.84 10.07 4.79
N ALA A 308 3.99 9.09 5.10
CA ALA A 308 4.26 8.06 6.09
C ALA A 308 5.50 7.23 5.75
N ARG A 309 5.67 6.82 4.48
CA ARG A 309 6.87 6.09 4.04
C ARG A 309 8.13 6.95 4.15
N THR A 310 8.04 8.22 3.78
CA THR A 310 9.18 9.15 3.85
C THR A 310 9.56 9.44 5.30
N TRP A 311 8.56 9.61 6.19
CA TRP A 311 8.74 9.78 7.62
C TRP A 311 9.34 8.55 8.28
N ALA A 312 8.89 7.35 7.90
CA ALA A 312 9.47 6.10 8.37
C ALA A 312 10.95 5.95 7.94
N ALA A 313 11.29 6.33 6.71
CA ALA A 313 12.68 6.32 6.24
C ALA A 313 13.55 7.33 7.03
N PHE A 314 13.01 8.50 7.38
CA PHE A 314 13.69 9.46 8.25
C PHE A 314 13.88 8.90 9.67
N ASN A 315 12.85 8.24 10.23
CA ASN A 315 12.92 7.62 11.55
C ASN A 315 13.94 6.47 11.62
N LEU A 316 14.11 5.72 10.54
CA LEU A 316 15.16 4.70 10.45
C LEU A 316 16.56 5.30 10.66
N LEU A 317 16.84 6.50 10.13
CA LEU A 317 18.08 7.22 10.37
C LEU A 317 18.14 7.84 11.77
N ARG A 318 17.02 8.43 12.23
CA ARG A 318 16.89 9.06 13.55
C ARG A 318 17.17 8.08 14.68
N TYR A 319 16.70 6.85 14.53
CA TYR A 319 16.79 5.78 15.53
C TYR A 319 17.92 4.79 15.24
N ALA A 320 18.80 5.08 14.28
CA ALA A 320 19.97 4.27 14.00
C ALA A 320 20.85 4.15 15.27
N PRO A 321 21.21 2.93 15.72
CA PRO A 321 21.98 2.74 16.96
C PRO A 321 23.35 3.41 16.96
N GLN A 322 23.98 3.53 15.79
CA GLN A 322 25.32 4.10 15.62
C GLN A 322 25.30 5.65 15.56
N GLY A 323 24.11 6.27 15.63
CA GLY A 323 23.91 7.70 15.32
C GLY A 323 23.89 7.94 13.80
N GLY A 324 23.02 8.83 13.34
CA GLY A 324 22.86 9.07 11.88
C GLY A 324 22.35 10.45 11.49
N LEU A 325 21.90 11.28 12.44
CA LEU A 325 21.42 12.64 12.16
C LEU A 325 22.20 13.66 12.98
N SER A 326 22.38 14.85 12.42
CA SER A 326 22.91 16.00 13.15
C SER A 326 21.88 16.56 14.14
N ALA A 327 22.33 17.29 15.15
CA ALA A 327 21.44 17.96 16.11
C ALA A 327 20.44 18.92 15.44
N GLU A 328 20.84 19.54 14.34
CA GLU A 328 19.97 20.42 13.55
C GLU A 328 18.86 19.64 12.84
N GLN A 329 19.22 18.51 12.21
CA GLN A 329 18.26 17.65 11.54
C GLN A 329 17.27 17.02 12.53
N GLU A 330 17.73 16.61 13.71
CA GLU A 330 16.84 16.15 14.77
C GLU A 330 15.87 17.26 15.23
N ARG A 331 16.34 18.50 15.36
CA ARG A 331 15.51 19.65 15.73
C ARG A 331 14.43 19.92 14.67
N ARG A 332 14.81 19.96 13.40
CA ARG A 332 13.87 20.12 12.28
C ARG A 332 12.87 18.97 12.20
N GLY A 333 13.35 17.73 12.39
CA GLY A 333 12.52 16.53 12.50
C GLY A 333 11.43 16.68 13.57
N ARG A 334 11.79 17.06 14.80
CA ARG A 334 10.81 17.28 15.89
C ARG A 334 9.80 18.39 15.57
N GLN A 335 10.21 19.47 14.92
CA GLN A 335 9.29 20.54 14.50
C GLN A 335 8.34 20.10 13.39
N LEU A 336 8.81 19.23 12.50
CA LEU A 336 8.00 18.64 11.45
C LEU A 336 7.01 17.60 12.01
N GLU A 337 7.44 16.77 12.95
CA GLU A 337 6.61 15.79 13.68
C GLU A 337 5.35 16.45 14.24
N ALA A 338 5.50 17.52 15.03
CA ALA A 338 4.37 18.23 15.61
C ALA A 338 3.38 18.81 14.55
N ARG A 339 3.91 19.26 13.41
CA ARG A 339 3.08 19.77 12.30
C ARG A 339 2.37 18.64 11.56
N LEU A 340 3.04 17.51 11.38
CA LEU A 340 2.47 16.31 10.77
C LEU A 340 1.36 15.74 11.67
N ASP A 341 1.60 15.61 12.96
CA ASP A 341 0.61 15.10 13.93
C ASP A 341 -0.66 15.97 13.94
N ALA A 342 -0.51 17.29 14.01
CA ALA A 342 -1.65 18.20 14.00
C ALA A 342 -2.46 18.09 12.69
N ALA A 343 -1.78 18.03 11.54
CA ALA A 343 -2.43 17.92 10.25
C ALA A 343 -3.08 16.54 10.04
N PHE A 344 -2.41 15.46 10.46
CA PHE A 344 -2.90 14.09 10.34
C PHE A 344 -4.08 13.85 11.27
N TRP A 345 -4.03 14.35 12.51
CA TRP A 345 -5.14 14.30 13.46
C TRP A 345 -6.39 15.00 12.90
N ALA A 346 -6.22 16.20 12.35
CA ALA A 346 -7.32 16.93 11.73
C ALA A 346 -7.91 16.17 10.53
N TRP A 347 -7.06 15.53 9.72
CA TRP A 347 -7.49 14.69 8.60
C TRP A 347 -8.23 13.43 9.07
N LEU A 348 -7.71 12.71 10.08
CA LEU A 348 -8.34 11.52 10.66
C LEU A 348 -9.78 11.82 11.10
N GLY A 349 -10.01 12.96 11.76
CA GLY A 349 -11.34 13.36 12.20
C GLY A 349 -12.37 13.52 11.08
N ARG A 350 -11.94 13.79 9.83
CA ARG A 350 -12.82 13.97 8.67
C ARG A 350 -12.89 12.74 7.77
N SER A 351 -11.76 12.05 7.56
CA SER A 351 -11.61 11.03 6.53
C SER A 351 -11.61 9.59 7.05
N TYR A 352 -11.25 9.34 8.32
CA TYR A 352 -11.05 7.97 8.83
C TYR A 352 -12.30 7.10 8.67
N ALA A 353 -13.45 7.55 9.19
CA ALA A 353 -14.70 6.79 9.11
C ALA A 353 -15.18 6.62 7.66
N ALA A 354 -15.03 7.64 6.84
CA ALA A 354 -15.40 7.63 5.43
C ALA A 354 -14.58 6.60 4.63
N LEU A 355 -13.27 6.57 4.81
CA LEU A 355 -12.39 5.55 4.23
C LEU A 355 -12.73 4.14 4.76
N GLY A 356 -13.24 4.04 5.99
CA GLY A 356 -13.72 2.80 6.59
C GLY A 356 -14.97 2.21 5.92
N CYS A 357 -15.72 2.98 5.14
CA CYS A 357 -16.86 2.45 4.37
C CYS A 357 -16.42 1.59 3.17
N GLN A 358 -15.18 1.75 2.72
CA GLN A 358 -14.63 1.20 1.48
C GLN A 358 -13.62 0.09 1.80
N ARG A 359 -14.12 -1.14 1.96
CA ARG A 359 -13.26 -2.28 2.36
C ARG A 359 -12.60 -3.05 1.23
N LEU A 360 -13.10 -2.92 -0.01
CA LEU A 360 -12.64 -3.67 -1.18
C LEU A 360 -12.58 -2.76 -2.42
N PRO A 361 -11.76 -3.11 -3.44
CA PRO A 361 -10.84 -4.24 -3.49
C PRO A 361 -9.52 -4.02 -2.73
N VAL A 362 -9.26 -2.78 -2.28
CA VAL A 362 -8.05 -2.42 -1.53
C VAL A 362 -8.42 -2.14 -0.07
N PRO A 363 -7.73 -2.77 0.91
CA PRO A 363 -7.96 -2.50 2.32
C PRO A 363 -7.32 -1.17 2.73
N HIS A 364 -7.99 -0.44 3.63
CA HIS A 364 -7.54 0.85 4.18
C HIS A 364 -7.33 0.77 5.69
N HIS A 365 -8.14 -0.03 6.38
CA HIS A 365 -8.05 -0.27 7.82
C HIS A 365 -7.65 -1.71 8.09
N VAL A 366 -7.04 -1.96 9.25
CA VAL A 366 -6.75 -3.33 9.71
C VAL A 366 -8.01 -4.21 9.73
N SER A 367 -9.17 -3.66 10.08
CA SER A 367 -10.46 -4.38 10.04
C SER A 367 -10.90 -4.81 8.64
N HIS A 368 -10.29 -4.27 7.58
CA HIS A 368 -10.60 -4.69 6.21
C HIS A 368 -9.86 -5.97 5.81
N VAL A 369 -8.79 -6.35 6.53
CA VAL A 369 -7.89 -7.45 6.13
C VAL A 369 -8.63 -8.79 5.97
N PRO A 370 -9.47 -9.27 6.90
CA PRO A 370 -10.18 -10.54 6.70
C PRO A 370 -11.10 -10.52 5.47
N HIS A 371 -11.77 -9.39 5.22
CA HIS A 371 -12.62 -9.20 4.03
C HIS A 371 -11.79 -9.22 2.75
N TYR A 372 -10.62 -8.58 2.76
CA TYR A 372 -9.67 -8.59 1.65
C TYR A 372 -9.16 -10.00 1.37
N LEU A 373 -8.77 -10.76 2.40
CA LEU A 373 -8.36 -12.15 2.25
C LEU A 373 -9.47 -13.00 1.61
N ALA A 374 -10.69 -12.93 2.14
CA ALA A 374 -11.84 -13.66 1.60
C ALA A 374 -12.15 -13.25 0.15
N TYR A 375 -12.04 -11.97 -0.17
CA TYR A 375 -12.17 -11.48 -1.53
C TYR A 375 -11.11 -12.08 -2.47
N GLN A 376 -9.83 -12.07 -2.09
CA GLN A 376 -8.75 -12.68 -2.86
C GLN A 376 -8.99 -14.18 -3.09
N GLY A 377 -9.48 -14.89 -2.07
CA GLY A 377 -9.82 -16.32 -2.19
C GLY A 377 -10.94 -16.57 -3.22
N ARG A 378 -12.00 -15.75 -3.20
CA ARG A 378 -13.07 -15.81 -4.21
C ARG A 378 -12.59 -15.52 -5.63
N GLN A 379 -11.58 -14.67 -5.77
CA GLN A 379 -10.95 -14.39 -7.07
C GLN A 379 -9.97 -15.49 -7.51
N GLY A 380 -9.82 -16.56 -6.72
CA GLY A 380 -8.92 -17.67 -7.02
C GLY A 380 -7.44 -17.35 -6.77
N ALA A 381 -7.12 -16.26 -6.08
CA ALA A 381 -5.74 -15.89 -5.77
C ALA A 381 -5.06 -16.89 -4.82
N TRP A 382 -5.85 -17.64 -4.05
CA TRP A 382 -5.35 -18.66 -3.14
C TRP A 382 -6.39 -19.76 -2.88
N GLN A 383 -5.90 -20.96 -2.57
CA GLN A 383 -6.71 -22.09 -2.07
C GLN A 383 -6.61 -22.22 -0.54
N ARG A 384 -5.42 -21.91 -0.01
CA ARG A 384 -5.14 -21.74 1.42
C ARG A 384 -4.50 -20.38 1.67
N ALA A 385 -4.82 -19.70 2.76
CA ALA A 385 -4.22 -18.42 3.14
C ALA A 385 -3.78 -18.41 4.61
N ALA A 386 -2.61 -17.83 4.88
CA ALA A 386 -2.08 -17.65 6.22
C ALA A 386 -1.85 -16.15 6.47
N LEU A 387 -2.50 -15.62 7.50
CA LEU A 387 -2.26 -14.27 8.03
C LEU A 387 -1.28 -14.38 9.20
N ILE A 388 -0.14 -13.72 9.10
CA ILE A 388 0.85 -13.57 10.16
C ILE A 388 0.76 -12.15 10.67
N ILE A 389 0.50 -11.98 11.96
CA ILE A 389 0.39 -10.70 12.64
C ILE A 389 1.67 -10.50 13.46
N LEU A 390 2.47 -9.50 13.09
CA LEU A 390 3.61 -9.03 13.85
C LEU A 390 3.12 -7.91 14.78
N ASP A 391 2.85 -8.24 16.03
CA ASP A 391 2.29 -7.32 17.04
C ASP A 391 3.21 -6.10 17.20
N GLY A 392 2.62 -4.91 17.14
CA GLY A 392 3.32 -3.66 17.39
C GLY A 392 4.32 -3.21 16.32
N MET A 393 4.43 -3.87 15.16
CA MET A 393 5.42 -3.51 14.13
C MET A 393 5.13 -2.13 13.51
N ALA A 394 6.05 -1.17 13.70
CA ALA A 394 5.98 0.14 13.08
C ALA A 394 6.47 0.11 11.63
N LEU A 395 6.11 1.14 10.85
CA LEU A 395 6.51 1.21 9.43
C LEU A 395 8.03 1.29 9.26
N HIS A 396 8.75 1.95 10.18
CA HIS A 396 10.20 2.06 10.11
C HIS A 396 10.91 0.74 10.45
N ASP A 397 10.30 -0.14 11.25
CA ASP A 397 10.78 -1.52 11.43
C ASP A 397 10.64 -2.31 10.15
N TRP A 398 9.48 -2.21 9.48
CA TRP A 398 9.24 -2.90 8.22
C TRP A 398 10.26 -2.48 7.15
N LEU A 399 10.64 -1.19 7.10
CA LEU A 399 11.70 -0.69 6.21
C LEU A 399 13.08 -1.31 6.49
N ARG A 400 13.27 -1.98 7.63
CA ARG A 400 14.46 -2.78 7.93
C ARG A 400 14.22 -4.28 7.67
N ILE A 401 13.05 -4.79 8.04
CA ILE A 401 12.67 -6.20 7.94
C ILE A 401 12.50 -6.63 6.48
N GLY A 402 11.66 -5.93 5.73
CA GLY A 402 11.32 -6.27 4.34
C GLY A 402 12.55 -6.44 3.45
N PRO A 403 13.47 -5.44 3.39
CA PRO A 403 14.70 -5.56 2.60
C PRO A 403 15.60 -6.71 3.05
N ALA A 404 15.70 -6.97 4.36
CA ALA A 404 16.51 -8.08 4.88
C ALA A 404 15.94 -9.44 4.45
N TRP A 405 14.62 -9.62 4.55
CA TRP A 405 13.94 -10.84 4.10
C TRP A 405 14.09 -11.03 2.59
N GLN A 406 13.91 -9.97 1.82
CA GLN A 406 14.04 -10.05 0.37
C GLN A 406 15.47 -10.40 -0.08
N ALA A 407 16.48 -9.87 0.60
CA ALA A 407 17.87 -10.24 0.33
C ALA A 407 18.16 -11.72 0.64
N ARG A 408 17.52 -12.28 1.67
CA ARG A 408 17.66 -13.70 2.03
C ARG A 408 16.78 -14.65 1.20
N HIS A 409 15.66 -14.15 0.67
CA HIS A 409 14.66 -14.92 -0.06
C HIS A 409 14.35 -14.26 -1.43
N PRO A 410 15.27 -14.36 -2.40
CA PRO A 410 15.11 -13.72 -3.72
C PRO A 410 13.91 -14.25 -4.53
N ASP A 411 13.46 -15.48 -4.23
CA ASP A 411 12.30 -16.09 -4.90
C ASP A 411 10.96 -15.56 -4.36
N TRP A 412 10.96 -14.82 -3.24
CA TRP A 412 9.74 -14.26 -2.67
C TRP A 412 9.35 -12.96 -3.37
N ARG A 413 8.04 -12.80 -3.57
CA ARG A 413 7.47 -11.58 -4.15
C ARG A 413 6.70 -10.82 -3.08
N PHE A 414 7.13 -9.59 -2.82
CA PHE A 414 6.51 -8.73 -1.81
C PHE A 414 5.51 -7.78 -2.47
N HIS A 415 4.32 -7.70 -1.88
CA HIS A 415 3.29 -6.72 -2.24
C HIS A 415 2.85 -6.01 -0.96
N GLU A 416 3.09 -4.71 -0.88
CA GLU A 416 2.89 -3.93 0.33
C GLU A 416 1.70 -2.98 0.21
N HIS A 417 0.87 -2.95 1.26
CA HIS A 417 -0.19 -1.97 1.42
C HIS A 417 -0.06 -1.32 2.80
N LEU A 418 -0.17 0.01 2.84
CA LEU A 418 -0.28 0.72 4.12
C LEU A 418 -1.72 0.63 4.62
N LEU A 419 -1.85 0.36 5.92
CA LEU A 419 -3.13 0.26 6.59
C LEU A 419 -3.17 1.23 7.77
N LEU A 420 -4.35 1.76 8.04
CA LEU A 420 -4.67 2.48 9.26
C LEU A 420 -4.99 1.47 10.37
N ALA A 421 -4.28 1.59 11.49
CA ALA A 421 -4.63 0.90 12.73
C ALA A 421 -6.04 1.28 13.19
N GLN A 422 -6.66 0.42 13.99
CA GLN A 422 -7.93 0.75 14.59
C GLN A 422 -7.73 1.88 15.62
N ILE A 423 -8.65 2.84 15.70
CA ILE A 423 -8.64 3.85 16.77
C ILE A 423 -9.53 3.35 17.93
N PRO A 424 -9.03 3.31 19.19
CA PRO A 424 -7.65 3.58 19.62
C PRO A 424 -6.67 2.46 19.19
N SER A 425 -5.43 2.86 18.86
CA SER A 425 -4.38 1.99 18.31
C SER A 425 -3.66 1.18 19.38
N ILE A 426 -4.44 0.41 20.15
CA ILE A 426 -3.94 -0.51 21.16
C ILE A 426 -4.16 -1.95 20.71
N THR A 427 -3.27 -2.86 21.12
CA THR A 427 -3.29 -4.28 20.73
C THR A 427 -4.66 -4.92 20.88
N ALA A 428 -5.31 -4.71 22.02
CA ALA A 428 -6.60 -5.34 22.33
C ALA A 428 -7.71 -4.95 21.34
N VAL A 429 -7.69 -3.72 20.85
CA VAL A 429 -8.72 -3.21 19.94
C VAL A 429 -8.33 -3.48 18.49
N SER A 430 -7.08 -3.15 18.13
CA SER A 430 -6.63 -3.21 16.75
C SER A 430 -6.47 -4.64 16.25
N ARG A 431 -5.92 -5.55 17.06
CA ARG A 431 -5.78 -6.96 16.64
C ARG A 431 -7.12 -7.68 16.58
N GLN A 432 -8.04 -7.41 17.52
CA GLN A 432 -9.39 -7.97 17.40
C GLN A 432 -10.11 -7.49 16.15
N ALA A 433 -9.95 -6.21 15.77
CA ALA A 433 -10.47 -5.70 14.51
C ALA A 433 -9.81 -6.41 13.31
N LEU A 434 -8.48 -6.53 13.31
CA LEU A 434 -7.67 -7.20 12.29
C LEU A 434 -8.05 -8.67 12.09
N VAL A 435 -8.39 -9.38 13.16
CA VAL A 435 -8.77 -10.81 13.13
C VAL A 435 -10.25 -11.00 12.77
N SER A 436 -11.15 -10.17 13.31
CA SER A 436 -12.58 -10.39 13.19
C SER A 436 -13.22 -9.74 11.96
N GLY A 437 -12.56 -8.74 11.39
CA GLY A 437 -13.12 -7.89 10.35
C GLY A 437 -14.26 -6.98 10.83
N LEU A 438 -14.41 -6.82 12.14
CA LEU A 438 -15.41 -5.98 12.80
C LEU A 438 -14.82 -4.64 13.22
N ARG A 439 -15.68 -3.66 13.49
CA ARG A 439 -15.27 -2.39 14.11
C ARG A 439 -15.41 -2.50 15.63
N PRO A 440 -14.68 -1.67 16.41
CA PRO A 440 -14.72 -1.69 17.88
C PRO A 440 -16.13 -1.67 18.47
N ALA A 441 -17.04 -0.88 17.89
CA ALA A 441 -18.43 -0.80 18.32
C ALA A 441 -19.17 -2.15 18.23
N ASP A 442 -18.80 -2.98 17.25
CA ASP A 442 -19.42 -4.28 16.97
C ASP A 442 -18.82 -5.41 17.86
N PHE A 443 -17.85 -5.10 18.73
CA PHE A 443 -17.27 -6.01 19.72
C PHE A 443 -16.98 -5.35 21.07
N ALA A 444 -17.80 -4.37 21.45
CA ALA A 444 -17.61 -3.53 22.64
C ALA A 444 -17.33 -4.33 23.92
N GLU A 445 -17.99 -5.48 24.10
CA GLU A 445 -17.87 -6.35 25.28
C GLU A 445 -16.46 -6.91 25.51
N THR A 446 -15.61 -6.96 24.48
CA THR A 446 -14.27 -7.59 24.57
C THR A 446 -13.14 -6.62 24.27
N LEU A 447 -13.38 -5.30 24.22
CA LEU A 447 -12.38 -4.28 23.84
C LEU A 447 -11.07 -4.33 24.64
N GLN A 448 -11.10 -4.86 25.86
CA GLN A 448 -9.96 -4.92 26.77
C GLN A 448 -9.25 -6.29 26.77
N SER A 449 -9.66 -7.25 25.94
CA SER A 449 -9.10 -8.61 25.97
C SER A 449 -9.05 -9.29 24.62
N ASN A 450 -7.92 -9.94 24.35
CA ASN A 450 -7.64 -10.72 23.14
C ASN A 450 -8.05 -12.20 23.26
N ARG A 451 -8.75 -12.61 24.32
CA ARG A 451 -9.18 -14.00 24.52
C ARG A 451 -10.17 -14.49 23.46
N SER A 452 -10.93 -13.58 22.86
CA SER A 452 -11.97 -13.91 21.89
C SER A 452 -11.45 -14.03 20.45
N GLU A 453 -10.16 -13.76 20.18
CA GLU A 453 -9.58 -13.78 18.83
C GLU A 453 -9.80 -15.11 18.09
N PRO A 454 -9.55 -16.30 18.68
CA PRO A 454 -9.75 -17.57 17.97
C PRO A 454 -11.22 -17.77 17.55
N ALA A 455 -12.15 -17.46 18.46
CA ALA A 455 -13.58 -17.57 18.19
C ALA A 455 -14.04 -16.56 17.12
N ARG A 456 -13.49 -15.34 17.15
CA ARG A 456 -13.79 -14.29 16.16
C ARG A 456 -13.26 -14.64 14.77
N TRP A 457 -12.05 -15.21 14.69
CA TRP A 457 -11.48 -15.71 13.43
C TRP A 457 -12.38 -16.78 12.81
N ALA A 458 -12.74 -17.80 13.59
CA ALA A 458 -13.64 -18.87 13.14
C ALA A 458 -15.02 -18.32 12.73
N ALA A 459 -15.59 -17.40 13.51
CA ALA A 459 -16.89 -16.79 13.21
C ALA A 459 -16.88 -15.95 11.93
N PHE A 460 -15.79 -15.23 11.65
CA PHE A 460 -15.64 -14.50 10.39
C PHE A 460 -15.68 -15.47 9.19
N TRP A 461 -14.89 -16.53 9.24
CA TRP A 461 -14.78 -17.50 8.13
C TRP A 461 -15.98 -18.42 8.00
N ALA A 462 -16.72 -18.69 9.07
CA ALA A 462 -18.01 -19.38 9.00
C ALA A 462 -19.02 -18.61 8.12
N ARG A 463 -18.99 -17.27 8.13
CA ARG A 463 -19.80 -16.42 7.24
C ARG A 463 -19.30 -16.40 5.79
N GLN A 464 -18.11 -16.95 5.54
CA GLN A 464 -17.53 -17.17 4.21
C GLN A 464 -17.61 -18.65 3.81
N ASP A 465 -18.54 -19.40 4.43
CA ASP A 465 -18.81 -20.82 4.17
C ASP A 465 -17.63 -21.78 4.45
N LEU A 466 -16.74 -21.40 5.38
CA LEU A 466 -15.68 -22.29 5.88
C LEU A 466 -16.06 -22.93 7.21
N ALA A 467 -15.90 -24.24 7.31
CA ALA A 467 -16.08 -24.96 8.55
C ALA A 467 -14.99 -24.60 9.58
N GLY A 468 -15.32 -24.68 10.87
CA GLY A 468 -14.43 -24.28 11.96
C GLY A 468 -13.11 -25.05 11.96
N GLU A 469 -13.12 -26.34 11.62
CA GLU A 469 -11.91 -27.16 11.50
C GLU A 469 -10.99 -26.77 10.34
N SER A 470 -11.48 -25.95 9.40
CA SER A 470 -10.67 -25.38 8.32
C SER A 470 -9.98 -24.07 8.72
N CYS A 471 -10.26 -23.56 9.93
CA CYS A 471 -9.81 -22.27 10.43
C CYS A 471 -8.86 -22.46 11.61
N ALA A 472 -7.56 -22.24 11.40
CA ALA A 472 -6.56 -22.31 12.45
C ALA A 472 -6.25 -20.94 13.05
N TYR A 473 -6.03 -20.90 14.35
CA TYR A 473 -5.52 -19.72 15.08
C TYR A 473 -4.43 -20.18 16.04
N ALA A 474 -3.27 -19.54 16.02
CA ALA A 474 -2.17 -19.87 16.94
C ALA A 474 -1.33 -18.64 17.28
N ARG A 475 -0.74 -18.66 18.48
CA ARG A 475 0.35 -17.75 18.85
C ARG A 475 1.66 -18.45 18.58
N LEU A 476 2.58 -17.77 17.91
CA LEU A 476 3.92 -18.27 17.65
C LEU A 476 4.74 -18.13 18.92
N ALA A 477 5.44 -19.21 19.27
CA ALA A 477 6.36 -19.19 20.39
C ALA A 477 7.75 -18.78 19.86
N PRO A 478 8.44 -17.81 20.48
CA PRO A 478 9.72 -17.30 19.97
C PRO A 478 10.83 -18.37 19.91
N ASP A 479 10.68 -19.46 20.66
CA ASP A 479 11.62 -20.57 20.78
C ASP A 479 11.33 -21.76 19.84
N ARG A 480 10.18 -21.81 19.16
CA ARG A 480 9.79 -22.94 18.30
C ARG A 480 9.71 -22.53 16.83
N ALA A 481 10.47 -23.22 15.99
CA ALA A 481 10.43 -23.05 14.53
C ALA A 481 9.40 -23.97 13.85
N GLU A 482 8.84 -24.94 14.57
CA GLU A 482 7.88 -25.89 14.03
C GLU A 482 6.51 -25.23 13.82
N LEU A 483 5.87 -25.52 12.69
CA LEU A 483 4.47 -25.17 12.49
C LEU A 483 3.62 -25.69 13.67
N PRO A 484 2.77 -24.86 14.28
CA PRO A 484 1.76 -25.34 15.19
C PRO A 484 1.03 -26.55 14.59
N ALA A 485 0.91 -27.65 15.33
CA ALA A 485 0.29 -28.89 14.83
C ALA A 485 -1.13 -28.66 14.25
N ALA A 486 -1.79 -27.59 14.68
CA ALA A 486 -3.06 -27.14 14.12
C ALA A 486 -3.01 -26.73 12.64
N LEU A 487 -1.83 -26.50 12.05
CA LEU A 487 -1.62 -26.03 10.67
C LEU A 487 -1.24 -27.15 9.68
N THR A 488 -0.73 -28.27 10.18
CA THR A 488 -0.30 -29.42 9.37
C THR A 488 -1.48 -30.28 8.92
N GLY A 489 -2.68 -30.05 9.47
CA GLY A 489 -3.89 -30.72 9.07
C GLY A 489 -4.26 -30.43 7.60
N PRO A 490 -4.56 -31.45 6.77
CA PRO A 490 -4.88 -31.26 5.35
C PRO A 490 -6.19 -30.47 5.13
N ARG A 491 -7.00 -30.29 6.17
CA ARG A 491 -8.27 -29.56 6.13
C ARG A 491 -8.12 -28.05 6.35
N VAL A 492 -6.99 -27.59 6.86
CA VAL A 492 -6.78 -26.17 7.18
C VAL A 492 -6.71 -25.37 5.88
N ARG A 493 -7.61 -24.41 5.72
CA ARG A 493 -7.62 -23.50 4.58
C ARG A 493 -7.24 -22.09 4.95
N VAL A 494 -7.54 -21.65 6.17
CA VAL A 494 -7.23 -20.30 6.62
C VAL A 494 -6.56 -20.37 7.99
N ALA A 495 -5.43 -19.69 8.13
CA ALA A 495 -4.65 -19.65 9.36
C ALA A 495 -4.39 -18.21 9.79
N CYS A 496 -4.46 -17.95 11.10
CA CYS A 496 -4.03 -16.70 11.71
C CYS A 496 -2.96 -17.00 12.76
N LEU A 497 -1.77 -16.45 12.58
CA LEU A 497 -0.60 -16.65 13.41
C LEU A 497 -0.18 -15.32 14.02
N VAL A 498 0.04 -15.29 15.33
CA VAL A 498 0.39 -14.06 16.04
C VAL A 498 1.79 -14.19 16.61
N ASP A 499 2.68 -13.31 16.20
CA ASP A 499 4.02 -13.12 16.77
C ASP A 499 4.04 -11.85 17.60
N GLN A 500 4.51 -11.94 18.84
CA GLN A 500 4.54 -10.83 19.81
C GLN A 500 5.95 -10.25 20.02
N SER A 501 6.94 -10.79 19.33
CA SER A 501 8.35 -10.50 19.60
C SER A 501 8.71 -9.02 19.43
N ILE A 502 8.11 -8.31 18.46
CA ILE A 502 8.39 -6.89 18.24
C ILE A 502 7.79 -6.04 19.37
N ASP A 503 6.50 -6.20 19.68
CA ASP A 503 5.85 -5.52 20.81
C ASP A 503 6.55 -5.79 22.16
N GLU A 504 6.99 -7.03 22.40
CA GLU A 504 7.76 -7.39 23.60
C GLU A 504 9.12 -6.65 23.65
N MET A 505 9.82 -6.49 22.50
CA MET A 505 11.04 -5.69 22.42
C MET A 505 10.79 -4.21 22.72
N VAL A 506 9.67 -3.66 22.24
CA VAL A 506 9.25 -2.27 22.49
C VAL A 506 9.00 -2.06 23.99
N HIS A 507 8.18 -2.92 24.61
CA HIS A 507 7.86 -2.84 26.04
C HIS A 507 9.07 -3.09 26.95
N GLY A 508 10.02 -3.92 26.51
CA GLY A 508 11.25 -4.21 27.25
C GLY A 508 12.36 -3.15 27.12
N SER A 509 12.24 -2.20 26.19
CA SER A 509 13.31 -1.23 25.92
C SER A 509 13.37 -0.12 26.96
N THR A 510 14.53 0.05 27.58
CA THR A 510 14.83 1.17 28.49
C THR A 510 15.59 2.31 27.82
N LEU A 511 16.11 2.09 26.61
CA LEU A 511 16.91 3.04 25.82
C LEU A 511 16.06 3.77 24.76
N GLY A 512 14.74 3.68 24.86
CA GLY A 512 13.80 4.20 23.87
C GLY A 512 13.95 3.53 22.50
N GLU A 513 13.57 4.25 21.46
CA GLU A 513 13.56 3.78 20.06
C GLU A 513 14.91 3.29 19.54
N LYS A 514 16.03 3.91 19.95
CA LYS A 514 17.37 3.44 19.57
C LYS A 514 17.66 2.04 20.15
N GLY A 515 17.16 1.77 21.35
CA GLY A 515 17.23 0.44 21.97
C GLY A 515 16.41 -0.59 21.21
N VAL A 516 15.17 -0.22 20.82
CA VAL A 516 14.29 -1.07 20.01
C VAL A 516 14.96 -1.40 18.68
N GLN A 517 15.53 -0.43 17.97
CA GLN A 517 16.23 -0.66 16.70
C GLN A 517 17.49 -1.52 16.84
N ALA A 518 18.20 -1.47 17.96
CA ALA A 518 19.31 -2.38 18.23
C ALA A 518 18.81 -3.81 18.49
N ALA A 519 17.75 -3.96 19.29
CA ALA A 519 17.12 -5.25 19.57
C ALA A 519 16.53 -5.88 18.28
N LEU A 520 15.89 -5.08 17.44
CA LEU A 520 15.35 -5.51 16.15
C LEU A 520 16.43 -6.05 15.22
N GLN A 521 17.65 -5.49 15.25
CA GLN A 521 18.78 -6.04 14.49
C GLN A 521 19.14 -7.45 14.97
N VAL A 522 19.22 -7.64 16.30
CA VAL A 522 19.50 -8.95 16.89
C VAL A 522 18.37 -9.95 16.56
N TRP A 523 17.12 -9.49 16.60
CA TRP A 523 15.96 -10.27 16.18
C TRP A 523 16.06 -10.69 14.71
N LEU A 524 16.43 -9.78 13.81
CA LEU A 524 16.63 -10.05 12.37
C LEU A 524 17.70 -11.12 12.12
N ASP A 525 18.79 -11.07 12.88
CA ASP A 525 19.90 -12.00 12.75
C ASP A 525 19.58 -13.39 13.33
N GLY A 526 18.69 -13.46 14.33
CA GLY A 526 18.28 -14.66 15.04
C GLY A 526 16.83 -15.08 14.80
N ALA A 527 15.90 -14.64 15.64
CA ALA A 527 14.52 -15.12 15.72
C ALA A 527 13.74 -14.97 14.39
N SER A 528 14.00 -13.90 13.63
CA SER A 528 13.41 -13.65 12.32
C SER A 528 13.61 -14.80 11.34
N ARG A 529 14.78 -15.48 11.39
CA ARG A 529 15.07 -16.64 10.54
C ARG A 529 14.13 -17.81 10.77
N ARG A 530 13.59 -17.95 11.97
CA ARG A 530 12.61 -19.00 12.30
C ARG A 530 11.26 -18.66 11.70
N LEU A 531 10.85 -17.40 11.79
CA LEU A 531 9.64 -16.91 11.15
C LEU A 531 9.73 -17.05 9.62
N GLU A 532 10.88 -16.74 9.04
CA GLU A 532 11.14 -16.95 7.61
C GLU A 532 11.05 -18.43 7.20
N ALA A 533 11.63 -19.34 7.99
CA ALA A 533 11.51 -20.77 7.76
C ALA A 533 10.05 -21.25 7.82
N LEU A 534 9.29 -20.75 8.80
CA LEU A 534 7.86 -21.01 8.92
C LEU A 534 7.08 -20.50 7.70
N MET A 535 7.39 -19.30 7.22
CA MET A 535 6.77 -18.76 6.00
C MET A 535 7.13 -19.59 4.77
N ALA A 536 8.38 -20.04 4.64
CA ALA A 536 8.81 -20.93 3.56
C ALA A 536 8.04 -22.25 3.59
N GLU A 537 7.84 -22.85 4.77
CA GLU A 537 7.05 -24.08 4.93
C GLU A 537 5.58 -23.87 4.56
N LEU A 538 4.96 -22.76 4.99
CA LEU A 538 3.59 -22.40 4.59
C LEU A 538 3.46 -22.27 3.06
N LEU A 539 4.40 -21.59 2.41
CA LEU A 539 4.44 -21.44 0.96
C LEU A 539 4.55 -22.82 0.26
N GLN A 540 5.39 -23.72 0.77
CA GLN A 540 5.51 -25.10 0.26
C GLN A 540 4.21 -25.90 0.42
N LEU A 541 3.47 -25.66 1.50
CA LEU A 541 2.15 -26.24 1.76
C LEU A 541 1.00 -25.60 0.95
N GLY A 542 1.33 -24.68 0.03
CA GLY A 542 0.38 -24.04 -0.89
C GLY A 542 -0.43 -22.91 -0.26
N PHE A 543 0.01 -22.36 0.88
CA PHE A 543 -0.58 -21.15 1.43
C PHE A 543 -0.10 -19.91 0.68
N ALA A 544 -1.01 -18.98 0.41
CA ALA A 544 -0.64 -17.58 0.23
C ALA A 544 -0.38 -16.97 1.62
N VAL A 545 0.79 -16.38 1.80
CA VAL A 545 1.21 -15.78 3.08
C VAL A 545 0.98 -14.27 3.05
N TYR A 546 0.29 -13.76 4.07
CA TYR A 546 0.03 -12.34 4.28
C TYR A 546 0.64 -11.94 5.62
N VAL A 547 1.41 -10.87 5.65
CA VAL A 547 2.00 -10.32 6.87
C VAL A 547 1.37 -8.96 7.15
N ALA A 548 0.92 -8.73 8.38
CA ALA A 548 0.31 -7.49 8.81
C ALA A 548 0.78 -7.11 10.22
N SER A 549 0.58 -5.85 10.57
CA SER A 549 0.68 -5.36 11.94
C SER A 549 -0.69 -4.87 12.40
N ASP A 550 -0.98 -4.97 13.69
CA ASP A 550 -2.16 -4.40 14.30
C ASP A 550 -1.98 -2.91 14.65
N HIS A 551 -0.80 -2.50 15.11
CA HIS A 551 -0.41 -1.10 15.29
C HIS A 551 1.10 -0.90 15.15
N GLY A 552 1.56 0.35 15.17
CA GLY A 552 2.98 0.67 15.31
C GLY A 552 3.35 1.07 16.74
N HIS A 553 4.57 1.54 16.92
CA HIS A 553 5.07 2.18 18.14
C HIS A 553 5.74 3.53 17.80
N VAL A 554 6.00 4.33 18.85
CA VAL A 554 6.57 5.69 18.78
C VAL A 554 7.61 5.94 19.86
#